data_AF-A0A2M6W6Q9-F1
#
_entry.id   AF-A0A2M6W6Q9-F1
#
_cell.length_a   1.000
_cell.length_b   1.000
_cell.length_c   1.000
_cell.angle_alpha   90.00
_cell.angle_beta   90.00
_cell.angle_gamma   90.00
#
_symmetry.space_group_name_H-M   'P 1'
#
loop_
_entity.id
_entity.type
_entity.pdbx_description
1 polymer ?
#
loop_
_entity_poly.entity_id
_entity_poly.type
_entity_poly.pdbx_seq_one_letter_code
_entity_poly.pdbx_strand_id
1 'polypeptide(L)' 'MLDSTKKETFNYLLLVIDYLKQKKEAAFYEMEQTLSRRLNKEETKRRLSRQEIRNAIYKLMDLGIIRVNDKLKFELTPN' A
#
# COMPACT_ATOMS: atom_id res chain seq x y z
N MET A 1 -1.92 16.14 18.15
CA MET A 1 -0.77 15.54 17.44
C MET A 1 -1.14 14.11 17.12
N LEU A 2 -1.10 13.67 15.84
CA LEU A 2 -1.28 12.25 15.52
C LEU A 2 -0.13 11.48 16.15
N ASP A 3 -0.47 10.52 17.00
CA ASP A 3 0.44 9.53 17.58
C ASP A 3 1.31 8.91 16.48
N SER A 4 2.62 8.74 16.72
CA SER A 4 3.61 8.45 15.68
C SER A 4 3.27 7.20 14.85
N THR A 5 2.70 6.18 15.50
CA THR A 5 2.24 4.93 14.86
C THR A 5 1.01 5.12 13.97
N LYS A 6 0.10 6.02 14.35
CA LYS A 6 -1.09 6.35 13.53
C LYS A 6 -0.69 7.13 12.28
N LYS A 7 0.34 7.99 12.39
CA LYS A 7 0.88 8.76 11.27
C LYS A 7 1.61 7.86 10.26
N GLU A 8 2.42 6.91 10.73
CA GLU A 8 3.08 5.90 9.88
C GLU A 8 2.06 5.03 9.13
N THR A 9 1.03 4.52 9.82
CA THR A 9 -0.04 3.71 9.19
C THR A 9 -0.75 4.46 8.06
N PHE A 10 -1.01 5.76 8.24
CA PHE A 10 -1.66 6.59 7.24
C PHE A 10 -0.78 6.79 6.00
N ASN A 11 0.52 7.00 6.17
CA ASN A 11 1.47 7.12 5.06
C ASN A 11 1.52 5.84 4.21
N TYR A 12 1.42 4.65 4.82
CA TYR A 12 1.39 3.39 4.07
C TYR A 12 0.15 3.25 3.17
N LEU A 13 -1.01 3.70 3.66
CA LEU A 13 -2.25 3.71 2.87
C LEU A 13 -2.07 4.61 1.63
N LEU A 14 -1.50 5.80 1.81
CA LEU A 14 -1.24 6.73 0.70
C LEU A 14 -0.28 6.15 -0.34
N LEU A 15 0.80 5.50 0.07
CA LEU A 15 1.77 4.90 -0.85
C LEU A 15 1.16 3.81 -1.74
N VAL A 16 0.26 2.99 -1.18
CA VAL A 16 -0.46 1.96 -1.95
C VAL A 16 -1.41 2.62 -2.97
N ILE A 17 -2.16 3.64 -2.55
CA ILE A 17 -3.06 4.40 -3.42
C ILE A 17 -2.28 5.05 -4.58
N ASP A 18 -1.19 5.76 -4.28
CA ASP A 18 -0.40 6.45 -5.31
C ASP A 18 0.25 5.49 -6.29
N TYR A 19 0.68 4.31 -5.81
CA TYR A 19 1.18 3.26 -6.68
C TYR A 19 0.10 2.75 -7.65
N LEU A 20 -1.11 2.48 -7.16
CA LEU A 20 -2.22 2.03 -8.01
C LEU A 20 -2.71 3.13 -8.95
N LYS A 21 -2.69 4.41 -8.55
CA LYS A 21 -2.95 5.54 -9.47
C LYS A 21 -1.97 5.56 -10.65
N GLN A 22 -0.69 5.28 -10.39
CA GLN A 22 0.35 5.26 -11.43
C GLN A 22 0.24 4.03 -12.33
N LYS A 23 -0.08 2.86 -11.77
CA LYS A 23 -0.04 1.57 -12.48
C LYS A 23 -1.39 1.12 -13.04
N LYS A 24 -2.49 1.76 -12.64
CA LYS A 24 -3.90 1.37 -12.89
C LYS A 24 -4.31 0.05 -12.22
N GLU A 25 -3.50 -0.99 -12.39
CA GLU A 25 -3.67 -2.30 -11.73
C GLU A 25 -2.30 -2.90 -11.35
N ALA A 26 -2.25 -3.72 -10.30
CA ALA A 26 -1.02 -4.42 -9.90
C ALA A 26 -1.28 -5.75 -9.20
N ALA A 27 -0.39 -6.73 -9.41
CA ALA A 27 -0.40 -7.95 -8.62
C ALA A 27 0.07 -7.68 -7.18
N PHE A 28 -0.46 -8.43 -6.21
CA PHE A 28 -0.11 -8.26 -4.79
C PHE A 28 1.41 -8.29 -4.55
N TYR A 29 2.08 -9.31 -5.13
CA TYR A 29 3.51 -9.50 -4.95
C TYR A 29 4.34 -8.37 -5.56
N GLU A 30 3.97 -7.88 -6.73
CA GLU A 30 4.65 -6.75 -7.39
C GLU A 30 4.54 -5.47 -6.55
N MET A 31 3.34 -5.24 -6.00
CA MET A 31 3.06 -4.11 -5.13
C MET A 31 3.81 -4.21 -3.80
N GLU A 32 3.76 -5.35 -3.11
CA GLU A 32 4.51 -5.62 -1.87
C GLU A 32 6.02 -5.42 -2.07
N GLN A 33 6.59 -5.97 -3.14
CA GLN A 33 8.01 -5.81 -3.45
C GLN A 33 8.40 -4.37 -3.78
N THR A 34 7.64 -3.72 -4.65
CA THR A 34 7.98 -2.37 -5.13
C THR A 34 7.90 -1.36 -3.99
N LEU A 35 6.83 -1.44 -3.18
CA LEU A 35 6.64 -0.57 -2.03
C LEU A 35 7.71 -0.83 -0.97
N SER A 36 8.03 -2.10 -0.69
CA SER A 36 9.13 -2.44 0.23
C SER A 36 10.47 -1.89 -0.23
N ARG A 37 10.78 -1.94 -1.54
CA ARG A 37 12.00 -1.35 -2.10
C ARG A 37 12.04 0.18 -2.02
N ARG A 38 10.93 0.87 -2.29
CA ARG A 38 10.83 2.34 -2.19
C ARG A 38 11.06 2.79 -0.74
N LEU A 39 10.36 2.15 0.19
CA LEU A 39 10.45 2.40 1.62
C LEU A 39 11.86 2.18 2.18
N ASN A 40 12.56 1.12 1.73
CA ASN A 40 13.96 0.87 2.13
C ASN A 40 14.97 1.89 1.56
N LYS A 41 14.61 2.68 0.54
CA LYS A 41 15.47 3.75 -0.01
C LYS A 41 15.31 5.08 0.73
N GLU A 42 14.13 5.35 1.27
CA GLU A 42 13.80 6.64 1.91
C GLU A 42 14.18 6.71 3.39
N GLU A 43 14.15 5.60 4.15
CA GLU A 43 14.43 5.67 5.59
C GLU A 43 15.51 4.69 6.09
N THR A 44 16.57 5.30 6.59
CA THR A 44 17.61 4.69 7.41
C THR A 44 17.03 4.42 8.81
N LYS A 45 17.13 3.19 9.33
CA LYS A 45 16.87 2.73 10.74
C LYS A 45 15.50 2.14 11.18
N ARG A 46 14.47 1.99 10.34
CA ARG A 46 13.39 1.02 10.64
C ARG A 46 13.16 0.14 9.42
N ARG A 47 13.45 -1.15 9.59
CA ARG A 47 13.27 -2.18 8.57
C ARG A 47 11.76 -2.33 8.35
N LEU A 48 11.23 -1.58 7.40
CA LEU A 48 9.81 -1.52 7.08
C LEU A 48 9.32 -2.93 6.80
N SER A 49 8.34 -3.37 7.58
CA SER A 49 7.91 -4.76 7.54
C SER A 49 6.97 -4.95 6.36
N ARG A 50 7.17 -6.01 5.57
CA ARG A 50 6.17 -6.44 4.57
C ARG A 50 4.77 -6.60 5.17
N GLN A 51 4.71 -6.86 6.49
CA GLN A 51 3.49 -6.94 7.26
C GLN A 51 2.70 -5.62 7.28
N GLU A 52 3.34 -4.47 7.43
CA GLU A 52 2.65 -3.17 7.46
C GLU A 52 2.07 -2.82 6.09
N ILE A 53 2.81 -3.10 5.01
CA ILE A 53 2.33 -2.94 3.63
C ILE A 53 1.10 -3.82 3.41
N ARG A 54 1.17 -5.08 3.84
CA ARG A 54 0.05 -6.03 3.76
C ARG A 54 -1.17 -5.55 4.54
N ASN A 55 -0.97 -5.09 5.78
CA ASN A 55 -2.04 -4.53 6.60
C ASN A 55 -2.67 -3.29 5.94
N ALA A 56 -1.87 -2.44 5.31
CA ALA A 56 -2.37 -1.28 4.56
C ALA A 56 -3.22 -1.69 3.36
N ILE A 57 -2.77 -2.67 2.57
CA ILE A 57 -3.52 -3.21 1.43
C ILE A 57 -4.87 -3.78 1.89
N TYR A 58 -4.87 -4.63 2.93
CA TYR A 58 -6.12 -5.19 3.45
C TYR A 58 -7.06 -4.11 3.96
N LYS A 59 -6.54 -3.11 4.69
CA LYS A 59 -7.35 -2.00 5.18
C LYS A 59 -7.97 -1.17 4.05
N LEU A 60 -7.25 -0.94 2.96
CA LEU A 60 -7.80 -0.25 1.79
C LEU A 60 -8.90 -1.04 1.09
N MET A 61 -8.78 -2.37 1.09
CA MET A 61 -9.80 -3.28 0.55
C MET A 61 -11.05 -3.29 1.44
N ASP A 62 -10.88 -3.38 2.76
CA ASP A 62 -11.99 -3.31 3.73
C ASP A 62 -12.74 -1.97 3.64
N LEU A 63 -12.02 -0.88 3.36
CA LEU A 63 -12.59 0.44 3.11
C LEU A 63 -13.24 0.60 1.73
N GLY A 64 -13.16 -0.42 0.86
CA GLY A 64 -13.68 -0.39 -0.50
C GLY A 64 -12.93 0.55 -1.45
N ILE A 65 -11.76 1.07 -1.06
CA ILE A 65 -10.95 1.99 -1.87
C ILE A 65 -10.24 1.25 -3.01
N ILE A 66 -9.87 0.00 -2.76
CA ILE A 66 -9.26 -0.88 -3.76
C ILE A 66 -10.05 -2.18 -3.87
N ARG A 67 -10.02 -2.79 -5.05
CA ARG A 67 -10.68 -4.07 -5.34
C ARG A 67 -9.78 -4.99 -6.14
N VAL A 68 -10.11 -6.27 -6.16
CA VAL A 68 -9.49 -7.25 -7.06
C VAL A 68 -10.34 -7.35 -8.33
N ASN A 69 -9.72 -7.15 -9.49
CA ASN A 69 -10.38 -7.27 -10.78
C ASN A 69 -10.37 -8.72 -11.30
N ASP A 70 -11.00 -8.94 -12.45
CA ASP A 70 -11.13 -10.28 -13.07
C ASP A 70 -9.78 -10.93 -13.42
N LYS A 71 -8.70 -10.14 -13.48
CA LYS A 71 -7.32 -10.62 -13.74
C LYS A 71 -6.56 -10.95 -12.45
N LEU A 72 -7.25 -10.99 -11.31
CA LEU A 72 -6.65 -11.19 -9.99
C LEU A 72 -5.62 -10.11 -9.62
N LYS A 73 -5.82 -8.88 -10.12
CA LYS A 73 -4.98 -7.72 -9.80
C LYS A 73 -5.75 -6.71 -8.96
N PHE A 74 -5.03 -6.03 -8.08
CA PHE A 74 -5.55 -4.92 -7.31
C PHE A 74 -5.63 -3.67 -8.18
N GLU A 75 -6.75 -2.97 -8.10
CA GLU A 75 -7.00 -1.67 -8.75
C GLU A 75 -7.77 -0.77 -7.79
N LEU A 76 -7.79 0.54 -8.08
CA LEU A 76 -8.67 1.46 -7.36
C LEU A 76 -10.13 1.17 -7.71
N THR A 77 -11.01 1.21 -6.72
CA THR A 77 -12.44 1.19 -6.97
C THR A 77 -12.83 2.47 -7.71
N PRO A 78 -13.51 2.37 -8.87
CA PRO A 78 -14.04 3.54 -9.55
C PRO A 78 -15.14 4.17 -8.68
N ASN A 79 -15.01 5.47 -8.40
CA ASN A 79 -16.05 6.31 -7.80
C ASN A 79 -16.83 7.04 -8.89
#